data_AF-A0A353M6F7-F1
#
_entry.id   AF-A0A353M6F7-F1
#
_cell.length_a   1.000
_cell.length_b   1.000
_cell.length_c   1.000
_cell.angle_alpha   90.00
_cell.angle_beta   90.00
_cell.angle_gamma   90.00
#
_symmetry.space_group_name_H-M   'P 1'
#
loop_
_entity.id
_entity.type
_entity.pdbx_description
1 polymer ?
#
loop_
_entity_poly.entity_id
_entity_poly.type
_entity_poly.pdbx_seq_one_letter_code
_entity_poly.pdbx_strand_id
1 'polypeptide(L)'
;QVFFSTINRNPKSYLFAIVGAEYILKLLPQGTHDWDKFIQPAEMDEWARHSNLSLKGMIGMTYNPFTKVYKLEDDVSVNYLCHYSN
;
A
#
# COMPACT_ATOMS: atom_id res chain seq x y z
N GLN A 1 7.71 14.10 -12.30
CA GLN A 1 7.33 13.59 -10.96
C GLN A 1 6.23 12.57 -11.16
N VAL A 2 6.33 11.42 -10.49
CA VAL A 2 5.38 10.31 -10.56
C VAL A 2 5.08 9.82 -9.15
N PHE A 3 3.81 9.54 -8.86
CA PHE A 3 3.37 9.03 -7.57
C PHE A 3 2.67 7.69 -7.77
N PHE A 4 2.99 6.72 -6.94
CA PHE A 4 2.26 5.45 -6.86
C PHE A 4 1.74 5.24 -5.45
N SER A 5 0.60 4.56 -5.32
CA SER A 5 -0.01 4.15 -4.06
C SER A 5 -0.49 2.71 -4.20
N THR A 6 -0.07 1.83 -3.28
CA THR A 6 -0.48 0.43 -3.28
C THR A 6 -0.27 -0.22 -1.90
N ILE A 7 -0.76 -1.45 -1.76
CA ILE A 7 -0.59 -2.29 -0.57
C ILE A 7 0.73 -3.06 -0.69
N ASN A 8 1.50 -3.08 0.40
CA ASN A 8 2.77 -3.79 0.47
C ASN A 8 2.51 -5.31 0.53
N ARG A 9 3.12 -6.11 -0.35
CA ARG A 9 2.94 -7.57 -0.34
C ARG A 9 3.70 -8.23 0.80
N ASN A 10 3.03 -8.39 1.95
CA ASN A 10 3.54 -9.15 3.09
C ASN A 10 2.39 -9.66 3.99
N PRO A 11 2.67 -10.57 4.95
CA PRO A 11 1.64 -11.14 5.80
C PRO A 11 0.89 -10.13 6.68
N LYS A 12 1.56 -9.06 7.12
CA LYS A 12 0.94 -7.99 7.92
C LYS A 12 -0.12 -7.26 7.10
N SER A 13 0.21 -6.85 5.88
CA SER A 13 -0.73 -6.17 4.99
C SER A 13 -1.90 -7.05 4.58
N TYR A 14 -1.65 -8.34 4.35
CA TYR A 14 -2.71 -9.29 4.03
C TYR A 14 -3.72 -9.42 5.16
N LEU A 15 -3.24 -9.58 6.41
CA LEU A 15 -4.11 -9.60 7.57
C LEU A 15 -4.86 -8.28 7.73
N PHE A 16 -4.20 -7.15 7.52
CA PHE A 16 -4.83 -5.83 7.57
C PHE A 16 -5.90 -5.65 6.48
N ALA A 17 -5.65 -6.14 5.27
CA ALA A 17 -6.61 -6.10 4.17
C ALA A 17 -7.83 -6.98 4.43
N ILE A 18 -7.65 -8.19 4.99
CA ILE A 18 -8.76 -9.05 5.45
C ILE A 18 -9.57 -8.32 6.52
N VAL A 19 -8.92 -7.81 7.56
CA VAL A 19 -9.60 -7.11 8.66
C VAL A 19 -10.33 -5.86 8.12
N GLY A 20 -9.73 -5.13 7.20
CA GLY A 20 -10.36 -3.99 6.53
C GLY A 20 -11.58 -4.38 5.69
N ALA A 21 -11.45 -5.42 4.85
CA ALA A 21 -12.52 -5.89 3.97
C ALA A 21 -13.71 -6.48 4.75
N GLU A 22 -13.44 -7.26 5.79
CA GLU A 22 -14.46 -7.93 6.61
C GLU A 22 -15.13 -6.99 7.61
N TYR A 23 -14.37 -6.19 8.36
CA TYR A 23 -14.92 -5.39 9.47
C TYR A 23 -15.28 -3.96 9.11
N ILE A 24 -14.51 -3.31 8.23
CA ILE A 24 -14.73 -1.89 7.90
C ILE A 24 -15.70 -1.73 6.74
N LEU A 25 -15.62 -2.62 5.75
CA LEU A 25 -16.29 -2.39 4.47
C LEU A 25 -17.45 -3.36 4.18
N LYS A 26 -17.52 -4.54 4.83
CA LYS A 26 -18.49 -5.61 4.50
C LYS A 26 -18.56 -5.90 2.99
N LEU A 27 -17.44 -5.71 2.27
CA LEU A 27 -17.45 -5.57 0.82
C LEU A 27 -17.26 -6.88 0.06
N LEU A 28 -16.72 -7.94 0.67
CA LEU A 28 -16.26 -9.11 -0.09
C LEU A 28 -16.66 -10.46 0.51
N PRO A 29 -17.08 -11.44 -0.33
CA PRO A 29 -17.25 -12.83 0.09
C PRO A 29 -15.91 -13.50 0.39
N GLN A 30 -15.91 -14.37 1.42
CA GLN A 30 -14.76 -15.16 1.86
C GLN A 30 -14.09 -15.90 0.70
N GLY A 31 -12.75 -15.82 0.61
CA GLY A 31 -11.94 -16.66 -0.30
C GLY A 31 -11.47 -16.02 -1.61
N THR A 32 -11.57 -14.70 -1.79
CA THR A 32 -11.22 -14.00 -3.06
C THR A 32 -9.89 -13.22 -3.04
N HIS A 33 -9.05 -13.42 -2.02
CA HIS A 33 -7.87 -12.58 -1.83
C HIS A 33 -6.65 -13.08 -2.62
N ASP A 34 -6.50 -12.58 -3.86
CA ASP A 34 -5.27 -12.76 -4.66
C ASP A 34 -4.10 -12.00 -4.03
N TRP A 35 -3.36 -12.68 -3.17
CA TRP A 35 -2.06 -12.25 -2.61
C TRP A 35 -1.10 -11.69 -3.66
N ASP A 36 -1.15 -12.24 -4.88
CA ASP A 36 -0.23 -11.92 -5.96
C ASP A 36 -0.45 -10.51 -6.56
N LYS A 37 -1.58 -9.86 -6.25
CA LYS A 37 -1.89 -8.52 -6.78
C LYS A 37 -1.18 -7.39 -6.02
N PHE A 38 -0.60 -7.66 -4.86
CA PHE A 38 0.16 -6.67 -4.10
C PHE A 38 1.59 -6.55 -4.63
N ILE A 39 2.17 -5.36 -4.51
CA ILE A 39 3.51 -5.03 -5.00
C ILE A 39 4.39 -4.71 -3.79
N GLN A 40 5.58 -5.30 -3.74
CA GLN A 40 6.56 -4.96 -2.72
C GLN A 40 7.23 -3.62 -3.06
N PRO A 41 7.62 -2.81 -2.06
CA PRO A 41 8.38 -1.58 -2.29
C PRO A 41 9.63 -1.79 -3.15
N ALA A 42 10.32 -2.92 -2.97
CA ALA A 42 11.52 -3.27 -3.74
C ALA A 42 11.22 -3.51 -5.23
N GLU A 43 10.11 -4.16 -5.56
CA GLU A 43 9.69 -4.40 -6.95
C GLU A 43 9.33 -3.08 -7.64
N MET A 44 8.59 -2.21 -6.94
CA MET A 44 8.25 -0.88 -7.45
C MET A 44 9.53 -0.06 -7.72
N ASP A 45 10.49 -0.09 -6.80
CA ASP A 45 11.74 0.66 -6.95
C ASP A 45 12.60 0.12 -8.09
N GLU A 46 12.64 -1.19 -8.29
CA GLU A 46 13.30 -1.81 -9.44
C GLU A 46 12.71 -1.33 -10.77
N TRP A 47 11.38 -1.35 -10.92
CA TRP A 47 10.72 -0.88 -12.15
C TRP A 47 10.91 0.62 -12.38
N ALA A 48 10.89 1.41 -11.31
CA ALA A 48 11.16 2.85 -11.38
C ALA A 48 12.59 3.12 -11.88
N ARG A 49 13.60 2.41 -11.35
CA ARG A 49 15.00 2.53 -11.80
C ARG A 49 15.16 2.17 -13.28
N HIS A 50 14.51 1.10 -13.75
CA HIS A 50 14.49 0.77 -15.19
C HIS A 50 13.84 1.85 -16.07
N SER A 51 13.05 2.74 -15.48
CA SER A 51 12.38 3.86 -16.13
C SER A 51 13.11 5.20 -15.93
N ASN A 52 14.36 5.19 -15.46
CA ASN A 52 15.18 6.37 -15.13
C ASN A 52 14.59 7.27 -14.03
N LEU A 53 13.75 6.72 -13.15
CA LEU A 53 13.16 7.42 -12.02
C LEU A 53 13.97 7.17 -10.75
N SER A 54 14.13 8.20 -9.90
CA SER A 54 14.76 8.08 -8.57
C SER A 54 13.75 8.31 -7.46
N LEU A 55 13.77 7.45 -6.43
CA LEU A 55 12.92 7.60 -5.25
C LEU A 55 13.29 8.89 -4.49
N LYS A 56 12.29 9.73 -4.23
CA LYS A 56 12.44 10.97 -3.45
C LYS A 56 11.82 10.87 -2.07
N GLY A 57 10.83 10.00 -1.90
CA GLY A 57 10.20 9.76 -0.61
C GLY A 57 9.20 8.62 -0.68
N MET A 58 8.98 7.98 0.46
CA MET A 58 7.99 6.94 0.65
C MET A 58 7.34 7.14 2.01
N ILE A 59 6.00 7.07 2.06
CA ILE A 59 5.22 7.27 3.27
C ILE A 59 4.02 6.32 3.24
N GLY A 60 3.58 5.84 4.40
CA GLY A 60 2.36 5.06 4.54
C GLY A 60 1.14 5.94 4.79
N MET A 61 -0.02 5.29 4.87
CA MET A 61 -1.28 5.93 5.21
C MET A 61 -2.12 5.03 6.12
N THR A 62 -2.65 5.60 7.19
CA THR A 62 -3.63 4.95 8.07
C THR A 62 -5.01 5.58 7.93
N TYR A 63 -6.04 4.75 8.14
CA TYR A 63 -7.43 5.17 8.21
C TYR A 63 -7.97 4.93 9.62
N ASN A 64 -8.51 5.97 10.25
CA ASN A 64 -9.21 5.84 11.52
C ASN A 64 -10.71 5.64 11.24
N PRO A 65 -11.31 4.46 11.52
CA PRO A 65 -12.71 4.20 11.20
C PRO A 65 -13.70 4.98 12.08
N PHE A 66 -13.29 5.41 13.28
CA PHE A 66 -14.16 6.17 14.18
C PHE A 66 -14.26 7.64 13.78
N THR A 67 -13.12 8.27 13.48
CA THR A 67 -13.08 9.67 13.03
C THR A 67 -13.28 9.81 11.52
N LYS A 68 -13.15 8.71 10.77
CA LYS A 68 -13.18 8.65 9.30
C LYS A 68 -12.12 9.52 8.64
N VAL A 69 -10.98 9.70 9.30
CA VAL A 69 -9.86 10.52 8.84
C VAL A 69 -8.73 9.63 8.34
N TYR A 70 -8.18 9.98 7.18
CA TYR A 70 -6.93 9.43 6.68
C TYR A 70 -5.75 10.27 7.18
N LYS A 71 -4.65 9.60 7.53
CA LYS A 71 -3.43 10.25 8.00
C LYS A 71 -2.22 9.62 7.31
N LEU A 72 -1.26 10.45 6.91
CA LEU A 72 0.04 9.99 6.43
C LEU A 72 0.95 9.64 7.62
N GLU A 73 1.76 8.60 7.47
CA GLU A 73 2.65 8.11 8.53
C GLU A 73 3.91 7.47 7.97
N ASP A 74 4.98 7.42 8.74
CA ASP A 74 6.26 6.85 8.29
C ASP A 74 6.23 5.30 8.18
N ASP A 75 5.18 4.63 8.68
CA ASP A 75 5.03 3.17 8.59
C ASP A 75 4.54 2.74 7.19
N VAL A 76 5.46 2.20 6.39
CA VAL A 76 5.20 1.68 5.04
C VAL A 76 4.94 0.15 5.00
N SER A 77 4.79 -0.47 6.17
CA SER A 77 4.69 -1.93 6.27
C SER A 77 3.36 -2.49 5.79
N VAL A 78 2.29 -1.70 5.75
CA VAL A 78 0.96 -2.14 5.26
C VAL A 78 0.69 -1.64 3.85
N ASN A 79 0.89 -0.35 3.63
CA ASN A 79 0.74 0.31 2.33
C ASN A 79 1.79 1.39 2.21
N TYR A 80 2.01 1.86 0.99
CA TYR A 80 2.97 2.91 0.74
C TYR A 80 2.51 3.79 -0.42
N LEU A 81 2.84 5.06 -0.29
CA LEU A 81 2.81 6.09 -1.31
C LEU A 81 4.26 6.48 -1.60
N CYS A 82 4.69 6.33 -2.83
CA CYS A 82 6.06 6.66 -3.24
C CYS A 82 6.07 7.77 -4.28
N HIS A 83 6.99 8.72 -4.09
CA HIS A 83 7.27 9.82 -4.99
C HIS A 83 8.58 9.55 -5.73
N TYR A 84 8.52 9.57 -7.05
CA TYR A 84 9.65 9.43 -7.95
C TYR A 84 9.85 10.65 -8.84
N SER A 85 11.10 11.02 -9.09
CA SER A 85 11.45 12.00 -10.13
C SER A 85 12.81 11.69 -10.75
N ASN A 86 12.99 12.15 -11.98
CA ASN A 86 14.28 12.15 -12.69
C ASN A 86 15.06 13.41 -12.30
#